data_AF-A0A8H7ATR6-F1
#
_entry.id   AF-A0A8H7ATR6-F1
#
_cell.length_a   1.000
_cell.length_b   1.000
_cell.length_c   1.000
_cell.angle_alpha   90.00
_cell.angle_beta   90.00
_cell.angle_gamma   90.00
#
_symmetry.space_group_name_H-M   'P 1'
#
loop_
_entity.id
_entity.type
_entity.pdbx_description
1 polymer ?
#
loop_
_entity_poly.entity_id
_entity_poly.type
_entity_poly.pdbx_seq_one_letter_code
_entity_poly.pdbx_strand_id
1 'polypeptide(L)'
;MDLRLPPPLRQEYACMLTSKDASGKAVTAFPTEYRYREEAQEAQFVIKAECFNDSEMDCHIQELLDEYRQPYMASANELPEAEYKVAEDKSHAAKQVFETVFGNTEMFFHDTGEHYNDLDLNLETMKDESEGAYDRILLQLQHLSRTLKWPEDMVDGIWEDKTATAERVSELLQPWIDSGLWVFVKIARIYLESDLLKAGIVFADLPGYHDVNFARVSAAKKYQATCEEIFVISDIKRAIDDPVIEEVIKDHCRRFTDVGQLTRPRITVVCTHSGKNGDMKDLEKHVSKDLLDEVKDQERRLSSDGDKLSVAEWKEACAEVELKLIRSQIPLTHI
;
A
#
# COMPACT_ATOMS: atom_id res chain seq x y z
N MET A 1 35.12 30.70 3.21
CA MET A 1 34.30 29.67 3.89
C MET A 1 33.09 29.46 3.02
N ASP A 2 33.16 28.44 2.17
CA ASP A 2 32.12 28.11 1.20
C ASP A 2 31.08 27.24 1.94
N LEU A 3 29.98 27.86 2.38
CA LEU A 3 28.84 27.17 3.00
C LEU A 3 27.98 26.57 1.90
N ARG A 4 28.44 25.47 1.31
CA ARG A 4 27.54 24.58 0.55
C ARG A 4 26.92 23.62 1.55
N LEU A 5 25.67 23.90 1.90
CA LEU A 5 24.77 22.84 2.37
C LEU A 5 24.75 21.76 1.26
N PRO A 6 24.91 20.46 1.59
CA PRO A 6 24.67 19.42 0.60
C PRO A 6 23.24 19.59 0.06
N PRO A 7 23.00 19.38 -1.25
CA PRO A 7 21.64 19.40 -1.76
C PRO A 7 20.84 18.32 -1.02
N PRO A 8 19.55 18.56 -0.69
CA PRO A 8 18.72 17.46 -0.22
C PRO A 8 18.74 16.41 -1.32
N LEU A 9 19.22 15.20 -1.00
CA LEU A 9 19.04 14.04 -1.86
C LEU A 9 17.54 13.95 -2.10
N ARG A 10 17.10 14.29 -3.32
CA ARG A 10 15.71 14.17 -3.73
C ARG A 10 15.38 12.69 -3.58
N GLN A 11 14.54 12.35 -2.60
CA GLN A 11 14.06 10.98 -2.43
C GLN A 11 13.14 10.66 -3.61
N GLU A 12 13.42 9.58 -4.32
CA GLU A 12 12.54 9.08 -5.38
C GLU A 12 11.63 7.99 -4.79
N TYR A 13 10.31 8.19 -4.89
CA TYR A 13 9.30 7.26 -4.40
C TYR A 13 8.87 6.32 -5.52
N ALA A 14 9.23 5.06 -5.34
CA ALA A 14 8.76 3.95 -6.14
C ALA A 14 7.70 3.18 -5.35
N CYS A 15 6.48 3.05 -5.86
CA CYS A 15 5.52 2.13 -5.25
C CYS A 15 5.45 0.81 -6.01
N MET A 16 5.33 -0.28 -5.26
CA MET A 16 5.05 -1.61 -5.76
C MET A 16 3.58 -1.95 -5.53
N LEU A 17 2.93 -2.42 -6.59
CA LEU A 17 1.57 -2.91 -6.58
C LEU A 17 1.61 -4.38 -6.97
N THR A 18 1.20 -5.26 -6.07
CA THR A 18 1.14 -6.70 -6.35
C THR A 18 -0.27 -7.12 -6.72
N SER A 19 -0.39 -7.99 -7.74
CA SER A 19 -1.63 -8.72 -7.97
C SER A 19 -1.84 -9.74 -6.84
N LYS A 20 -3.04 -9.72 -6.25
CA LYS A 20 -3.64 -10.60 -5.23
C LYS A 20 -2.98 -11.96 -4.96
N ASP A 21 -3.15 -12.47 -3.73
CA ASP A 21 -3.22 -13.92 -3.51
C ASP A 21 -4.55 -14.51 -4.05
N ALA A 22 -4.65 -15.84 -4.17
CA ALA A 22 -5.80 -16.51 -4.76
C ALA A 22 -7.15 -16.29 -4.02
N SER A 23 -7.14 -15.68 -2.83
CA SER A 23 -8.32 -15.44 -1.99
C SER A 23 -8.98 -14.07 -2.23
N GLY A 24 -8.30 -13.15 -2.94
CA GLY A 24 -8.81 -11.80 -3.16
C GLY A 24 -8.62 -10.84 -1.99
N LYS A 25 -7.94 -11.26 -0.91
CA LYS A 25 -7.53 -10.40 0.20
C LYS A 25 -6.09 -9.92 -0.06
N ALA A 26 -5.82 -8.62 0.06
CA ALA A 26 -4.44 -8.14 0.04
C ALA A 26 -3.73 -8.60 1.32
N VAL A 27 -2.47 -9.02 1.16
CA VAL A 27 -1.56 -9.38 2.26
C VAL A 27 -1.11 -8.12 3.00
N THR A 28 -0.96 -7.00 2.29
CA THR A 28 -0.56 -5.69 2.84
C THR A 28 -1.76 -4.94 3.41
N ALA A 29 -1.71 -4.59 4.69
CA ALA A 29 -2.82 -3.96 5.41
C ALA A 29 -2.83 -2.42 5.29
N PHE A 30 -1.66 -1.78 5.33
CA PHE A 30 -1.47 -0.34 5.20
C PHE A 30 -0.19 -0.04 4.37
N PRO A 31 -0.05 1.18 3.81
CA PRO A 31 1.16 1.59 3.11
C PRO A 31 2.41 1.33 3.94
N THR A 32 3.39 0.64 3.36
CA THR A 32 4.65 0.29 4.03
C THR A 32 5.82 0.73 3.19
N GLU A 33 6.60 1.69 3.69
CA GLU A 33 7.82 2.17 3.04
C GLU A 33 9.04 1.40 3.53
N TYR A 34 9.96 1.14 2.61
CA TYR A 34 11.31 0.66 2.86
C TYR A 34 12.27 1.81 2.57
N ARG A 35 13.03 2.21 3.58
CA ARG A 35 13.95 3.35 3.55
C ARG A 35 15.35 2.91 3.94
N TYR A 36 16.35 3.64 3.46
CA TYR A 36 17.72 3.41 3.92
C TYR A 36 17.84 3.75 5.40
N ARG A 37 18.64 2.96 6.13
CA ARG A 37 18.90 3.15 7.56
C ARG A 37 19.21 4.61 7.94
N GLU A 38 18.80 4.98 9.14
CA GLU A 38 19.14 6.29 9.72
C GLU A 38 20.61 6.31 10.20
N GLU A 39 21.22 7.49 10.28
CA GLU A 39 22.63 7.64 10.69
C GLU A 39 22.91 7.07 12.09
N ALA A 40 21.96 7.24 13.02
CA ALA A 40 22.06 6.76 14.40
C ALA A 40 21.48 5.34 14.60
N GLN A 41 21.07 4.65 13.53
CA GLN A 41 20.46 3.33 13.63
C GLN A 41 21.51 2.28 13.98
N GLU A 42 21.35 1.61 15.13
CA GLU A 42 22.20 0.49 15.56
C GLU A 42 21.63 -0.89 15.15
N ALA A 43 20.30 -1.03 15.14
CA ALA A 43 19.62 -2.28 14.80
C ALA A 43 19.58 -2.51 13.28
N GLN A 44 19.51 -3.79 12.86
CA GLN A 44 19.45 -4.13 11.44
C GLN A 44 18.16 -3.61 10.77
N PHE A 45 17.04 -3.67 11.50
CA PHE A 45 15.76 -3.11 11.09
C PHE A 45 15.22 -2.20 12.19
N VAL A 46 14.74 -1.02 11.79
CA VAL A 46 13.94 -0.13 12.64
C VAL A 46 12.59 0.05 11.96
N ILE A 47 11.51 -0.19 12.69
CA ILE A 47 10.15 -0.02 12.19
C ILE A 47 9.57 1.21 12.89
N LYS A 48 9.00 2.14 12.11
CA LYS A 48 8.24 3.28 12.62
C LYS A 48 6.85 3.27 12.01
N ALA A 49 5.82 3.09 12.82
CA ALA A 49 4.43 3.25 12.38
C ALA A 49 3.95 4.65 12.73
N GLU A 50 3.44 5.37 11.74
CA GLU A 50 2.79 6.66 11.92
C GLU A 50 1.28 6.45 11.79
N CYS A 51 0.56 6.84 12.82
CA CYS A 51 -0.89 6.70 12.97
C CYS A 51 -1.51 8.08 13.15
N PHE A 52 -2.84 8.13 13.15
CA PHE A 52 -3.53 9.33 13.60
C PHE A 52 -3.24 9.61 15.08
N ASN A 53 -2.85 10.84 15.39
CA ASN A 53 -2.93 11.33 16.76
C ASN A 53 -4.39 11.62 17.15
N ASP A 54 -4.63 11.97 18.41
CA ASP A 54 -5.97 12.23 18.92
C ASP A 54 -6.78 13.24 18.09
N SER A 55 -6.17 14.36 17.70
CA SER A 55 -6.85 15.40 16.93
C SER A 55 -7.18 14.93 15.52
N GLU A 56 -6.26 14.22 14.89
CA GLU A 56 -6.46 13.69 13.55
C GLU A 56 -7.49 12.55 13.56
N MET A 57 -7.50 11.74 14.62
CA MET A 57 -8.48 10.70 14.85
C MET A 57 -9.89 11.30 14.96
N ASP A 58 -10.05 12.36 15.75
CA ASP A 58 -11.33 13.04 15.93
C ASP A 58 -11.85 13.62 14.61
N CYS A 59 -10.97 14.23 13.81
CA CYS A 59 -11.31 14.69 12.45
C CYS A 59 -11.66 13.52 11.52
N HIS A 60 -10.88 12.44 11.55
CA HIS A 60 -11.08 11.31 10.65
C HIS A 60 -12.39 10.57 10.95
N ILE A 61 -12.74 10.40 12.23
CA ILE A 61 -14.03 9.82 12.65
C ILE A 61 -15.20 10.67 12.16
N GLN A 62 -15.07 12.00 12.22
CA GLN A 62 -16.08 12.90 11.68
C GLN A 62 -16.25 12.70 10.17
N GLU A 63 -15.14 12.67 9.41
CA GLU A 63 -15.17 12.39 7.97
C GLU A 63 -15.83 11.04 7.64
N LEU A 64 -15.47 9.99 8.38
CA LEU A 64 -16.05 8.66 8.20
C LEU A 64 -17.56 8.66 8.48
N LEU A 65 -18.01 9.39 9.51
CA LEU A 65 -19.42 9.51 9.83
C LEU A 65 -20.17 10.27 8.72
N ASP A 66 -19.61 11.36 8.23
CA ASP A 66 -20.16 12.13 7.11
C ASP A 66 -20.28 11.28 5.84
N GLU A 67 -19.20 10.59 5.46
CA GLU A 67 -19.16 9.72 4.28
C GLU A 67 -20.11 8.53 4.42
N TYR A 68 -20.19 7.93 5.61
CA TYR A 68 -21.13 6.83 5.86
C TYR A 68 -22.59 7.28 5.71
N ARG A 69 -22.95 8.42 6.29
CA ARG A 69 -24.32 8.93 6.31
C ARG A 69 -24.78 9.45 4.97
N GLN A 70 -23.87 10.01 4.16
CA GLN A 70 -24.20 10.78 2.97
C GLN A 70 -25.28 10.14 2.08
N PRO A 71 -25.21 8.84 1.68
CA PRO A 71 -26.22 8.25 0.79
C PRO A 71 -27.60 8.06 1.42
N TYR A 72 -27.69 8.09 2.75
CA TYR A 72 -28.91 7.89 3.51
C TYR A 72 -29.63 9.20 3.83
N MET A 73 -28.94 10.34 3.68
CA MET A 73 -29.52 11.66 3.97
C MET A 73 -30.47 12.10 2.86
N ALA A 74 -31.49 12.89 3.21
CA ALA A 74 -32.46 13.42 2.25
C ALA A 74 -31.80 14.12 1.03
N SER A 75 -30.66 14.78 1.22
CA SER A 75 -29.88 15.47 0.18
C SER A 75 -29.30 14.52 -0.88
N ALA A 76 -29.14 13.23 -0.59
CA ALA A 76 -28.61 12.26 -1.56
C ALA A 76 -29.50 12.10 -2.79
N ASN A 77 -30.81 12.31 -2.64
CA ASN A 77 -31.78 12.23 -3.74
C ASN A 77 -31.59 13.32 -4.80
N GLU A 78 -30.84 14.38 -4.47
CA GLU A 78 -30.56 15.50 -5.37
C GLU A 78 -29.27 15.29 -6.18
N LEU A 79 -28.48 14.26 -5.85
CA LEU A 79 -27.20 13.99 -6.50
C LEU A 79 -27.39 13.37 -7.91
N PRO A 80 -26.60 13.79 -8.90
CA PRO A 80 -26.48 13.06 -10.15
C PRO A 80 -26.03 11.61 -9.91
N GLU A 81 -26.43 10.68 -10.79
CA GLU A 81 -26.14 9.25 -10.65
C GLU A 81 -24.64 8.93 -10.46
N ALA A 82 -23.77 9.63 -11.19
CA ALA A 82 -22.32 9.48 -11.04
C ALA A 82 -21.80 9.94 -9.66
N GLU A 83 -22.34 11.03 -9.10
CA GLU A 83 -21.94 11.55 -7.79
C GLU A 83 -22.50 10.68 -6.66
N TYR A 84 -23.75 10.22 -6.80
CA TYR A 84 -24.35 9.25 -5.88
C TYR A 84 -23.52 7.97 -5.81
N LYS A 85 -23.03 7.48 -6.96
CA LYS A 85 -22.19 6.29 -6.99
C LYS A 85 -20.88 6.47 -6.22
N VAL A 86 -20.26 7.65 -6.32
CA VAL A 86 -19.07 8.00 -5.54
C VAL A 86 -19.38 8.07 -4.03
N ALA A 87 -20.51 8.66 -3.66
CA ALA A 87 -20.97 8.70 -2.28
C ALA A 87 -21.25 7.30 -1.71
N GLU A 88 -21.85 6.41 -2.52
CA GLU A 88 -22.10 5.01 -2.14
C GLU A 88 -20.78 4.25 -1.89
N ASP A 89 -19.80 4.41 -2.79
CA ASP A 89 -18.49 3.75 -2.65
C ASP A 89 -17.73 4.27 -1.41
N LYS A 90 -17.81 5.58 -1.13
CA LYS A 90 -17.25 6.18 0.10
C LYS A 90 -17.96 5.69 1.36
N SER A 91 -19.28 5.65 1.36
CA SER A 91 -20.08 5.14 2.48
C SER A 91 -19.75 3.68 2.78
N HIS A 92 -19.55 2.86 1.74
CA HIS A 92 -19.12 1.48 1.90
C HIS A 92 -17.71 1.38 2.51
N ALA A 93 -16.77 2.22 2.07
CA ALA A 93 -15.44 2.29 2.67
C ALA A 93 -15.50 2.67 4.16
N ALA A 94 -16.27 3.70 4.51
CA ALA A 94 -16.43 4.15 5.89
C ALA A 94 -17.09 3.08 6.77
N LYS A 95 -18.13 2.41 6.25
CA LYS A 95 -18.77 1.27 6.91
C LYS A 95 -17.75 0.19 7.27
N GLN A 96 -16.88 -0.19 6.35
CA GLN A 96 -15.87 -1.22 6.60
C GLN A 96 -14.84 -0.81 7.65
N VAL A 97 -14.50 0.48 7.75
CA VAL A 97 -13.66 0.99 8.85
C VAL A 97 -14.38 0.81 10.19
N PHE A 98 -15.64 1.24 10.27
CA PHE A 98 -16.44 1.08 11.49
C PHE A 98 -16.60 -0.39 11.88
N GLU A 99 -16.87 -1.29 10.94
CA GLU A 99 -16.97 -2.74 11.20
C GLU A 99 -15.63 -3.34 11.65
N THR A 100 -14.51 -2.88 11.09
CA THR A 100 -13.18 -3.40 11.44
C THR A 100 -12.79 -3.04 12.87
N VAL A 101 -13.07 -1.81 13.29
CA VAL A 101 -12.66 -1.27 14.60
C VAL A 101 -13.69 -1.55 15.68
N PHE A 102 -14.97 -1.33 15.37
CA PHE A 102 -16.06 -1.35 16.33
C PHE A 102 -17.00 -2.55 16.15
N GLY A 103 -16.82 -3.39 15.13
CA GLY A 103 -17.68 -4.56 14.90
C GLY A 103 -17.33 -5.79 15.75
N ASN A 104 -16.13 -5.82 16.34
CA ASN A 104 -15.63 -6.91 17.18
C ASN A 104 -15.60 -6.52 18.68
N THR A 105 -16.59 -5.76 19.14
CA THR A 105 -16.68 -5.12 20.46
C THR A 105 -16.44 -6.07 21.65
N GLU A 106 -16.71 -7.38 21.50
CA GLU A 106 -16.43 -8.38 22.55
C GLU A 106 -14.92 -8.60 22.83
N MET A 107 -14.01 -8.29 21.89
CA MET A 107 -12.56 -8.50 22.09
C MET A 107 -11.80 -7.25 22.56
N PHE A 108 -12.37 -6.06 22.43
CA PHE A 108 -11.69 -4.81 22.76
C PHE A 108 -11.96 -4.32 24.19
N PHE A 109 -13.10 -4.72 24.77
CA PHE A 109 -13.56 -4.26 26.07
C PHE A 109 -13.69 -5.41 27.06
N HIS A 110 -12.64 -5.65 27.86
CA HIS A 110 -12.82 -6.27 29.17
C HIS A 110 -11.82 -5.69 30.19
N ASP A 111 -12.37 -5.47 31.38
CA ASP A 111 -11.75 -5.07 32.66
C ASP A 111 -11.78 -3.58 33.08
N THR A 112 -12.91 -2.89 32.90
CA THR A 112 -13.23 -1.67 33.69
C THR A 112 -14.36 -1.89 34.72
N GLY A 113 -14.96 -3.07 34.83
CA GLY A 113 -16.02 -3.33 35.82
C GLY A 113 -17.31 -2.51 35.62
N GLU A 114 -17.35 -1.65 34.60
CA GLU A 114 -18.54 -0.93 34.17
C GLU A 114 -19.16 -1.72 33.01
N HIS A 115 -20.39 -2.19 33.22
CA HIS A 115 -21.20 -2.78 32.16
C HIS A 115 -21.49 -1.70 31.10
N TYR A 116 -20.67 -1.61 30.04
CA TYR A 116 -20.97 -0.85 28.82
C TYR A 116 -22.05 -1.59 28.00
N ASN A 117 -23.22 -1.77 28.60
CA ASN A 117 -24.45 -2.20 27.92
C ASN A 117 -25.19 -1.01 27.28
N ASP A 118 -24.66 0.22 27.37
CA ASP A 118 -25.28 1.46 26.90
C ASP A 118 -24.73 1.97 25.55
N LEU A 119 -23.78 1.25 24.94
CA LEU A 119 -23.30 1.59 23.62
C LEU A 119 -24.20 0.96 22.55
N ASP A 120 -25.43 1.46 22.42
CA ASP A 120 -26.42 1.02 21.43
C ASP A 120 -26.06 1.48 19.99
N LEU A 121 -24.77 1.66 19.74
CA LEU A 121 -24.21 2.25 18.53
C LEU A 121 -23.98 1.15 17.50
N ASN A 122 -25.07 0.69 16.91
CA ASN A 122 -25.02 -0.12 15.71
C ASN A 122 -25.02 0.78 14.46
N LEU A 123 -24.54 0.27 13.33
CA LEU A 123 -24.47 1.01 12.07
C LEU A 123 -25.81 1.65 11.65
N GLU A 124 -26.95 1.05 12.02
CA GLU A 124 -28.27 1.63 11.70
C GLU A 124 -28.57 2.87 12.52
N THR A 125 -28.17 2.92 13.80
CA THR A 125 -28.32 4.13 14.63
C THR A 125 -27.50 5.30 14.12
N MET A 126 -26.38 5.05 13.42
CA MET A 126 -25.55 6.11 12.84
C MET A 126 -26.28 6.90 11.74
N LYS A 127 -27.43 6.39 11.24
CA LYS A 127 -28.27 7.04 10.23
C LYS A 127 -29.35 7.95 10.84
N ASP A 128 -29.46 8.03 12.17
CA ASP A 128 -30.50 8.84 12.83
C ASP A 128 -30.39 10.33 12.45
N GLU A 129 -31.49 10.90 11.97
CA GLU A 129 -31.63 12.31 11.56
C GLU A 129 -32.36 13.17 12.61
N SER A 130 -32.66 12.62 13.79
CA SER A 130 -33.28 13.38 14.88
C SER A 130 -32.40 14.57 15.31
N GLU A 131 -33.03 15.60 15.88
CA GLU A 131 -32.32 16.80 16.32
C GLU A 131 -31.19 16.44 17.31
N GLY A 132 -29.97 16.90 16.99
CA GLY A 132 -28.75 16.61 17.74
C GLY A 132 -28.24 15.17 17.65
N ALA A 133 -28.80 14.31 16.79
CA ALA A 133 -28.34 12.93 16.62
C ALA A 133 -26.87 12.88 16.16
N TYR A 134 -26.52 13.70 15.19
CA TYR A 134 -25.16 13.78 14.64
C TYR A 134 -24.12 14.01 15.73
N ASP A 135 -24.28 15.07 16.53
CA ASP A 135 -23.34 15.42 17.60
C ASP A 135 -23.24 14.31 18.65
N ARG A 136 -24.37 13.67 19.01
CA ARG A 136 -24.38 12.54 19.95
C ARG A 136 -23.59 11.34 19.41
N ILE A 137 -23.83 10.96 18.16
CA ILE A 137 -23.16 9.83 17.51
C ILE A 137 -21.67 10.11 17.36
N LEU A 138 -21.31 11.32 16.92
CA LEU A 138 -19.92 11.73 16.75
C LEU A 138 -19.16 11.68 18.08
N LEU A 139 -19.73 12.25 19.15
CA LEU A 139 -19.12 12.21 20.48
C LEU A 139 -18.94 10.78 20.99
N GLN A 140 -19.90 9.89 20.74
CA GLN A 140 -19.78 8.49 21.13
C GLN A 140 -18.67 7.77 20.34
N LEU A 141 -18.58 7.98 19.02
CA LEU A 141 -17.52 7.41 18.18
C LEU A 141 -16.13 7.91 18.59
N GLN A 142 -15.99 9.21 18.85
CA GLN A 142 -14.76 9.81 19.38
C GLN A 142 -14.43 9.27 20.76
N HIS A 143 -15.41 9.06 21.64
CA HIS A 143 -15.16 8.42 22.92
C HIS A 143 -14.65 6.98 22.77
N LEU A 144 -15.25 6.20 21.87
CA LEU A 144 -14.82 4.83 21.59
C LEU A 144 -13.40 4.76 21.04
N SER A 145 -13.01 5.69 20.17
CA SER A 145 -11.65 5.69 19.63
C SER A 145 -10.59 5.88 20.72
N ARG A 146 -10.90 6.64 21.78
CA ARG A 146 -10.03 6.81 22.96
C ARG A 146 -9.86 5.54 23.79
N THR A 147 -10.76 4.57 23.65
CA THR A 147 -10.70 3.29 24.38
C THR A 147 -9.93 2.20 23.63
N LEU A 148 -9.51 2.47 22.39
CA LEU A 148 -8.72 1.54 21.60
C LEU A 148 -7.37 1.28 22.27
N LYS A 149 -6.97 0.00 22.30
CA LYS A 149 -5.69 -0.42 22.90
C LYS A 149 -4.54 -0.29 21.91
N TRP A 150 -3.88 0.85 21.97
CA TRP A 150 -2.65 1.11 21.23
C TRP A 150 -1.43 0.44 21.90
N PRO A 151 -0.34 0.19 21.16
CA PRO A 151 0.93 -0.24 21.76
C PRO A 151 1.43 0.75 22.83
N GLU A 152 1.99 0.22 23.93
CA GLU A 152 2.37 1.02 25.11
C GLU A 152 3.40 2.13 24.81
N ASP A 153 4.30 1.91 23.85
CA ASP A 153 5.38 2.84 23.49
C ASP A 153 4.99 3.89 22.44
N MET A 154 3.69 4.06 22.18
CA MET A 154 3.19 5.02 21.19
C MET A 154 3.19 6.44 21.76
N VAL A 155 3.84 7.36 21.06
CA VAL A 155 3.94 8.78 21.44
C VAL A 155 3.45 9.65 20.29
N ASP A 156 2.38 10.42 20.53
CA ASP A 156 1.80 11.38 19.57
C ASP A 156 1.57 10.79 18.17
N GLY A 157 0.94 9.61 18.11
CA GLY A 157 0.66 8.92 16.85
C GLY A 157 1.85 8.15 16.26
N ILE A 158 3.01 8.16 16.89
CA ILE A 158 4.21 7.48 16.38
C ILE A 158 4.58 6.30 17.30
N TRP A 159 4.74 5.12 16.70
CA TRP A 159 5.28 3.94 17.36
C TRP A 159 6.60 3.53 16.68
N GLU A 160 7.59 3.13 17.47
CA GLU A 160 8.89 2.65 16.97
C GLU A 160 9.29 1.34 17.65
N ASP A 161 9.84 0.40 16.88
CA ASP A 161 10.47 -0.82 17.42
C ASP A 161 11.66 -1.25 16.55
N LYS A 162 12.50 -2.14 17.07
CA LYS A 162 13.79 -2.53 16.51
C LYS A 162 13.91 -4.04 16.49
N THR A 163 14.46 -4.57 15.39
CA THR A 163 14.72 -6.00 15.27
C THR A 163 15.97 -6.30 14.47
N ALA A 164 16.53 -7.50 14.68
CA ALA A 164 17.66 -8.02 13.95
C ALA A 164 17.26 -8.83 12.71
N THR A 165 16.01 -9.31 12.58
CA THR A 165 15.61 -10.21 11.49
C THR A 165 14.39 -9.70 10.73
N ALA A 166 14.33 -10.05 9.43
CA ALA A 166 13.23 -9.65 8.55
C ALA A 166 11.92 -10.36 8.93
N GLU A 167 11.98 -11.63 9.35
CA GLU A 167 10.80 -12.39 9.77
C GLU A 167 10.10 -11.72 10.95
N ARG A 168 10.88 -11.16 11.87
CA ARG A 168 10.36 -10.49 13.05
C ARG A 168 9.68 -9.16 12.71
N VAL A 169 9.99 -8.52 11.59
CA VAL A 169 9.28 -7.31 11.13
C VAL A 169 7.79 -7.63 10.92
N SER A 170 7.47 -8.71 10.24
CA SER A 170 6.08 -9.13 10.01
C SER A 170 5.37 -9.47 11.32
N GLU A 171 6.06 -10.15 12.24
CA GLU A 171 5.51 -10.48 13.57
C GLU A 171 5.20 -9.25 14.41
N LEU A 172 5.98 -8.17 14.27
CA LEU A 172 5.75 -6.90 14.96
C LEU A 172 4.55 -6.11 14.38
N LEU A 173 4.28 -6.27 13.09
CA LEU A 173 3.13 -5.63 12.43
C LEU A 173 1.83 -6.45 12.55
N GLN A 174 1.92 -7.76 12.79
CA GLN A 174 0.75 -8.64 12.86
C GLN A 174 -0.31 -8.22 13.90
N PRO A 175 0.04 -7.79 15.13
CA PRO A 175 -0.95 -7.34 16.11
C PRO A 175 -1.82 -6.17 15.63
N TRP A 176 -1.31 -5.30 14.77
CA TRP A 176 -2.04 -4.18 14.18
C TRP A 176 -3.10 -4.65 13.18
N ILE A 177 -2.79 -5.72 12.45
CA ILE A 177 -3.69 -6.36 11.50
C ILE A 177 -4.79 -7.10 12.26
N ASP A 178 -4.40 -7.89 13.26
CA ASP A 178 -5.32 -8.73 14.04
C ASP A 178 -6.29 -7.89 14.89
N SER A 179 -5.80 -6.77 15.44
CA SER A 179 -6.62 -5.82 16.21
C SER A 179 -7.45 -4.86 15.36
N GLY A 180 -7.30 -4.88 14.03
CA GLY A 180 -8.02 -3.94 13.17
C GLY A 180 -7.49 -2.49 13.21
N LEU A 181 -6.53 -2.16 14.08
CA LEU A 181 -5.94 -0.81 14.22
C LEU A 181 -5.29 -0.31 12.93
N TRP A 182 -4.94 -1.22 12.02
CA TRP A 182 -4.41 -0.92 10.70
C TRP A 182 -5.20 0.14 9.92
N VAL A 183 -6.51 0.33 10.17
CA VAL A 183 -7.33 1.36 9.51
C VAL A 183 -6.93 2.80 9.87
N PHE A 184 -6.22 2.97 10.97
CA PHE A 184 -5.77 4.26 11.50
C PHE A 184 -4.26 4.45 11.39
N VAL A 185 -3.57 3.48 10.80
CA VAL A 185 -2.15 3.57 10.45
C VAL A 185 -2.07 4.32 9.12
N LYS A 186 -1.44 5.49 9.13
CA LYS A 186 -1.18 6.26 7.91
C LYS A 186 -0.15 5.55 7.05
N ILE A 187 0.94 5.12 7.69
CA ILE A 187 2.08 4.51 7.02
C ILE A 187 3.01 3.81 8.02
N ALA A 188 3.58 2.68 7.62
CA ALA A 188 4.71 2.07 8.31
C ALA A 188 6.00 2.31 7.53
N ARG A 189 7.11 2.55 8.22
CA ARG A 189 8.43 2.77 7.62
C ARG A 189 9.41 1.78 8.20
N ILE A 190 10.02 0.99 7.34
CA ILE A 190 11.03 0.00 7.68
C ILE A 190 12.37 0.54 7.18
N TYR A 191 13.25 0.83 8.12
CA TYR A 191 14.60 1.32 7.86
C TYR A 191 15.59 0.17 7.92
N LEU A 192 16.32 -0.05 6.82
CA LEU A 192 17.29 -1.12 6.70
C LEU A 192 18.51 -0.71 5.86
N GLU A 193 19.61 -1.43 6.05
CA GLU A 193 20.79 -1.26 5.21
C GLU A 193 20.65 -2.03 3.90
N SER A 194 20.59 -1.30 2.78
CA SER A 194 20.53 -1.85 1.44
C SER A 194 21.22 -0.91 0.46
N ASP A 195 22.08 -1.45 -0.40
CA ASP A 195 22.77 -0.66 -1.44
C ASP A 195 21.78 0.03 -2.38
N LEU A 196 20.61 -0.58 -2.61
CA LEU A 196 19.54 -0.03 -3.43
C LEU A 196 18.90 1.19 -2.77
N LEU A 197 18.57 1.10 -1.48
CA LEU A 197 17.95 2.20 -0.74
C LEU A 197 18.94 3.34 -0.48
N LYS A 198 20.23 3.02 -0.34
CA LYS A 198 21.32 4.00 -0.17
C LYS A 198 21.40 5.00 -1.32
N ALA A 199 20.93 4.63 -2.51
CA ALA A 199 20.86 5.51 -3.67
C ALA A 199 19.80 6.63 -3.53
N GLY A 200 19.00 6.64 -2.45
CA GLY A 200 17.94 7.63 -2.21
C GLY A 200 16.56 7.18 -2.68
N ILE A 201 16.38 5.90 -3.02
CA ILE A 201 15.11 5.32 -3.44
C ILE A 201 14.31 4.91 -2.19
N VAL A 202 13.02 5.24 -2.18
CA VAL A 202 12.04 4.75 -1.21
C VAL A 202 11.10 3.79 -1.93
N PHE A 203 11.07 2.53 -1.49
CA PHE A 203 10.07 1.58 -1.98
C PHE A 203 8.84 1.61 -1.09
N ALA A 204 7.65 1.76 -1.66
CA ALA A 204 6.40 1.67 -0.94
C ALA A 204 5.60 0.44 -1.39
N ASP A 205 5.32 -0.48 -0.47
CA ASP A 205 4.37 -1.56 -0.69
C ASP A 205 2.97 -1.10 -0.27
N LEU A 206 2.01 -1.23 -1.19
CA LEU A 206 0.65 -0.73 -1.01
C LEU A 206 -0.37 -1.86 -0.98
N PRO A 207 -1.50 -1.70 -0.27
CA PRO A 207 -2.63 -2.61 -0.37
C PRO A 207 -3.09 -2.79 -1.83
N GLY A 208 -3.54 -4.00 -2.16
CA GLY A 208 -3.92 -4.36 -3.52
C GLY A 208 -5.13 -3.58 -4.06
N TYR A 209 -5.15 -3.33 -5.37
CA TYR A 209 -6.19 -2.56 -6.09
C TYR A 209 -7.62 -3.13 -5.99
N HIS A 210 -7.71 -4.44 -5.80
CA HIS A 210 -8.96 -5.18 -5.77
C HIS A 210 -9.17 -5.82 -4.40
N ASP A 211 -8.66 -5.16 -3.36
CA ASP A 211 -8.92 -5.54 -1.99
C ASP A 211 -10.42 -5.43 -1.69
N VAL A 212 -10.95 -6.39 -0.93
CA VAL A 212 -12.36 -6.39 -0.51
C VAL A 212 -12.70 -5.21 0.41
N ASN A 213 -11.70 -4.62 1.04
CA ASN A 213 -11.81 -3.45 1.90
C ASN A 213 -11.55 -2.18 1.08
N PHE A 214 -12.61 -1.42 0.80
CA PHE A 214 -12.58 -0.18 0.03
C PHE A 214 -11.75 0.91 0.71
N ALA A 215 -11.64 0.90 2.04
CA ALA A 215 -10.76 1.84 2.74
C ALA A 215 -9.28 1.57 2.40
N ARG A 216 -8.87 0.29 2.31
CA ARG A 216 -7.52 -0.08 1.83
C ARG A 216 -7.25 0.38 0.41
N VAL A 217 -8.22 0.19 -0.49
CA VAL A 217 -8.12 0.65 -1.88
C VAL A 217 -8.00 2.18 -1.96
N SER A 218 -8.81 2.91 -1.19
CA SER A 218 -8.80 4.38 -1.15
C SER A 218 -7.46 4.92 -0.64
N ALA A 219 -6.93 4.35 0.45
CA ALA A 219 -5.62 4.71 0.98
C ALA A 219 -4.49 4.45 -0.01
N ALA A 220 -4.48 3.27 -0.66
CA ALA A 220 -3.51 2.93 -1.69
C ALA A 220 -3.57 3.89 -2.89
N LYS A 221 -4.78 4.25 -3.36
CA LYS A 221 -4.98 5.20 -4.47
C LYS A 221 -4.50 6.62 -4.13
N LYS A 222 -4.71 7.08 -2.89
CA LYS A 222 -4.20 8.38 -2.40
C LYS A 222 -2.67 8.39 -2.39
N TYR A 223 -2.04 7.34 -1.85
CA TYR A 223 -0.57 7.24 -1.80
C TYR A 223 0.04 7.13 -3.20
N GLN A 224 -0.55 6.31 -4.08
CA GLN A 224 -0.06 6.15 -5.46
C GLN A 224 0.04 7.48 -6.22
N ALA A 225 -0.83 8.45 -5.92
CA ALA A 225 -0.81 9.77 -6.54
C ALA A 225 0.45 10.60 -6.20
N THR A 226 1.19 10.23 -5.16
CA THR A 226 2.43 10.92 -4.75
C THR A 226 3.70 10.26 -5.31
N CYS A 227 3.59 9.12 -6.00
CA CYS A 227 4.74 8.36 -6.49
C CYS A 227 5.30 8.89 -7.82
N GLU A 228 6.61 8.73 -8.04
CA GLU A 228 7.26 8.99 -9.33
C GLU A 228 7.32 7.77 -10.25
N GLU A 229 7.33 6.56 -9.68
CA GLU A 229 7.35 5.29 -10.40
C GLU A 229 6.36 4.31 -9.78
N ILE A 230 5.59 3.62 -10.62
CA ILE A 230 4.66 2.55 -10.23
C ILE A 230 5.15 1.24 -10.85
N PHE A 231 5.52 0.29 -10.00
CA PHE A 231 5.81 -1.08 -10.39
C PHE A 231 4.56 -1.94 -10.25
N VAL A 232 4.04 -2.46 -11.36
CA VAL A 232 2.94 -3.43 -11.35
C VAL A 232 3.51 -4.83 -11.45
N ILE A 233 3.36 -5.62 -10.39
CA ILE A 233 3.90 -6.97 -10.29
C ILE A 233 2.80 -7.97 -10.68
N SER A 234 3.00 -8.69 -11.77
CA SER A 234 2.07 -9.72 -12.29
C SER A 234 2.81 -11.03 -12.52
N ASP A 235 2.11 -12.17 -12.43
CA ASP A 235 2.62 -13.42 -12.99
C ASP A 235 2.77 -13.27 -14.51
N ILE A 236 3.88 -13.74 -15.10
CA ILE A 236 4.12 -13.64 -16.54
C ILE A 236 2.98 -14.23 -17.37
N LYS A 237 2.31 -15.29 -16.89
CA LYS A 237 1.21 -15.94 -17.61
C LYS A 237 -0.03 -15.06 -17.72
N ARG A 238 -0.18 -14.12 -16.79
CA ARG A 238 -1.33 -13.23 -16.69
C ARG A 238 -1.03 -11.82 -17.16
N ALA A 239 0.20 -11.52 -17.59
CA ALA A 239 0.61 -10.15 -17.90
C ALA A 239 -0.24 -9.47 -19.00
N ILE A 240 -0.91 -10.25 -19.85
CA ILE A 240 -1.75 -9.74 -20.94
C ILE A 240 -3.19 -9.46 -20.45
N ASP A 241 -3.71 -10.27 -19.54
CA ASP A 241 -5.09 -10.24 -19.07
C ASP A 241 -5.22 -9.89 -17.57
N ASP A 242 -4.15 -9.37 -16.95
CA ASP A 242 -4.21 -8.93 -15.56
C ASP A 242 -5.08 -7.66 -15.46
N PRO A 243 -6.24 -7.73 -14.80
CA PRO A 243 -7.12 -6.58 -14.64
C PRO A 243 -6.46 -5.42 -13.87
N VAL A 244 -5.46 -5.70 -13.01
CA VAL A 244 -4.72 -4.66 -12.28
C VAL A 244 -3.87 -3.84 -13.24
N ILE A 245 -3.20 -4.48 -14.21
CA ILE A 245 -2.42 -3.77 -15.24
C ILE A 245 -3.35 -2.86 -16.06
N GLU A 246 -4.49 -3.40 -16.50
CA GLU A 246 -5.46 -2.64 -17.29
C GLU A 246 -6.03 -1.44 -16.51
N GLU A 247 -6.40 -1.63 -15.23
CA GLU A 247 -6.93 -0.57 -14.37
C GLU A 247 -5.87 0.51 -14.09
N VAL A 248 -4.64 0.14 -13.73
CA VAL A 248 -3.55 1.10 -13.48
C VAL A 248 -3.27 1.93 -14.73
N ILE A 249 -3.26 1.31 -15.92
CA ILE A 249 -3.09 2.03 -17.19
C ILE A 249 -4.29 2.95 -17.47
N LYS A 250 -5.54 2.49 -17.26
CA LYS A 250 -6.75 3.31 -17.43
C LYS A 250 -6.75 4.50 -16.49
N ASP A 251 -6.45 4.30 -15.21
CA ASP A 251 -6.37 5.35 -14.20
C ASP A 251 -5.26 6.35 -14.54
N HIS A 252 -4.10 5.87 -14.98
CA HIS A 252 -3.01 6.72 -15.45
C HIS A 252 -3.42 7.58 -16.65
N CYS A 253 -4.14 7.01 -17.63
CA CYS A 253 -4.64 7.74 -18.79
C CYS A 253 -5.78 8.72 -18.46
N ARG A 254 -6.66 8.40 -17.50
CA ARG A 254 -7.78 9.26 -17.07
C ARG A 254 -7.30 10.50 -16.31
N ARG A 255 -6.27 10.37 -15.46
CA ARG A 255 -5.69 11.50 -14.71
C ARG A 255 -5.11 12.62 -15.59
N PHE A 256 -5.07 12.46 -16.92
CA PHE A 256 -4.67 13.49 -17.87
C PHE A 256 -5.66 14.65 -18.01
N THR A 257 -6.94 14.50 -17.63
CA THR A 257 -7.99 15.47 -17.99
C THR A 257 -8.31 16.51 -16.91
N ASP A 258 -8.07 16.25 -15.61
CA ASP A 258 -8.79 16.99 -14.57
C ASP A 258 -7.97 17.77 -13.53
N VAL A 259 -6.63 17.70 -13.47
CA VAL A 259 -5.88 18.49 -12.47
C VAL A 259 -4.55 18.98 -13.03
N GLY A 260 -4.34 20.30 -12.99
CA GLY A 260 -3.09 20.95 -13.37
C GLY A 260 -1.92 20.45 -12.52
N GLN A 261 -1.16 19.50 -13.07
CA GLN A 261 0.11 18.94 -12.59
C GLN A 261 0.15 18.46 -11.14
N LEU A 262 0.13 17.15 -10.96
CA LEU A 262 1.07 16.43 -10.09
C LEU A 262 1.62 15.25 -10.92
N THR A 263 2.86 14.85 -10.67
CA THR A 263 3.74 13.98 -11.46
C THR A 263 3.03 12.89 -12.30
N ARG A 264 3.49 12.66 -13.54
CA ARG A 264 3.11 11.45 -14.29
C ARG A 264 3.99 10.31 -13.77
N PRO A 265 3.48 9.41 -12.91
CA PRO A 265 4.30 8.28 -12.50
C PRO A 265 4.61 7.45 -13.73
N ARG A 266 5.88 7.11 -13.93
CA ARG A 266 6.24 6.11 -14.94
C ARG A 266 5.70 4.76 -14.47
N ILE A 267 5.11 4.00 -15.39
CA ILE A 267 4.57 2.67 -15.09
C ILE A 267 5.54 1.64 -15.64
N THR A 268 6.01 0.77 -14.76
CA THR A 268 6.84 -0.37 -15.10
C THR A 268 6.10 -1.66 -14.74
N VAL A 269 5.90 -2.55 -15.71
CA VAL A 269 5.30 -3.88 -15.46
C VAL A 269 6.43 -4.89 -15.25
N VAL A 270 6.39 -5.59 -14.11
CA VAL A 270 7.36 -6.64 -13.76
C VAL A 270 6.66 -7.99 -13.81
N CYS A 271 7.06 -8.80 -14.79
CA CYS A 271 6.55 -10.15 -14.98
C CYS A 271 7.33 -11.15 -14.12
N THR A 272 6.72 -11.60 -13.03
CA THR A 272 7.27 -12.59 -12.10
C THR A 272 7.08 -14.02 -12.63
N HIS A 273 7.78 -14.98 -12.02
CA HIS A 273 7.69 -16.40 -12.36
C HIS A 273 8.11 -16.77 -13.80
N SER A 274 8.83 -15.89 -14.49
CA SER A 274 9.32 -16.09 -15.87
C SER A 274 10.17 -17.35 -16.06
N GLY A 275 10.88 -17.80 -15.01
CA GLY A 275 11.69 -19.03 -15.04
C GLY A 275 10.94 -20.33 -14.74
N LYS A 276 9.65 -20.28 -14.37
CA LYS A 276 8.84 -21.51 -14.26
C LYS A 276 8.47 -21.93 -15.68
N ASN A 277 8.94 -23.10 -16.12
CA ASN A 277 8.60 -23.74 -17.42
C ASN A 277 7.10 -24.07 -17.51
N GLY A 278 6.26 -23.05 -17.56
CA GLY A 278 4.85 -23.14 -17.84
C GLY A 278 4.59 -23.04 -19.34
N ASP A 279 3.46 -23.57 -19.79
CA ASP A 279 2.99 -23.40 -21.16
C ASP A 279 2.77 -21.90 -21.44
N MET A 280 3.69 -21.27 -22.19
CA MET A 280 3.69 -19.84 -22.52
C MET A 280 3.02 -19.56 -23.87
N LYS A 281 2.37 -20.58 -24.47
CA LYS A 281 1.74 -20.50 -25.81
C LYS A 281 0.79 -19.34 -25.97
N ASP A 282 0.10 -18.94 -24.91
CA ASP A 282 -0.84 -17.82 -24.98
C ASP A 282 -0.11 -16.48 -25.15
N LEU A 283 1.04 -16.26 -24.48
CA LEU A 283 1.88 -15.09 -24.75
C LEU A 283 2.53 -15.15 -26.14
N GLU A 284 2.98 -16.34 -26.59
CA GLU A 284 3.60 -16.49 -27.91
C GLU A 284 2.67 -16.01 -29.04
N LYS A 285 1.35 -16.13 -28.90
CA LYS A 285 0.38 -15.63 -29.89
C LYS A 285 0.41 -14.11 -30.07
N HIS A 286 0.87 -13.37 -29.06
CA HIS A 286 0.92 -11.91 -29.04
C HIS A 286 2.30 -11.34 -29.40
N VAL A 287 3.31 -12.19 -29.55
CA VAL A 287 4.66 -11.80 -29.99
C VAL A 287 4.75 -12.02 -31.50
N SER A 288 5.38 -11.08 -32.22
CA SER A 288 5.58 -11.26 -33.66
C SER A 288 6.41 -12.51 -33.94
N LYS A 289 6.05 -13.24 -35.00
CA LYS A 289 6.73 -14.47 -35.39
C LYS A 289 8.24 -14.28 -35.59
N ASP A 290 8.65 -13.16 -36.17
CA ASP A 290 10.07 -12.86 -36.45
C ASP A 290 10.90 -12.78 -35.15
N LEU A 291 10.40 -12.09 -34.13
CA LEU A 291 11.01 -12.04 -32.79
C LEU A 291 11.06 -13.41 -32.11
N LEU A 292 10.00 -14.22 -32.25
CA LEU A 292 9.98 -15.59 -31.70
C LEU A 292 11.01 -16.48 -32.38
N ASP A 293 11.14 -16.38 -33.69
CA ASP A 293 12.10 -17.15 -34.47
C ASP A 293 13.54 -16.72 -34.10
N GLU A 294 13.79 -15.42 -33.90
CA GLU A 294 15.08 -14.89 -33.42
C GLU A 294 15.44 -15.40 -32.01
N VAL A 295 14.51 -15.35 -31.06
CA VAL A 295 14.71 -15.85 -29.69
C VAL A 295 14.96 -17.37 -29.69
N LYS A 296 14.20 -18.14 -30.48
CA LYS A 296 14.38 -19.59 -30.61
C LYS A 296 15.73 -19.94 -31.24
N ASP A 297 16.20 -19.14 -32.19
CA ASP A 297 17.54 -19.30 -32.76
C ASP A 297 18.64 -18.95 -31.75
N GLN A 298 18.46 -17.93 -30.92
CA GLN A 298 19.38 -17.63 -29.83
C GLN A 298 19.39 -18.74 -28.77
N GLU A 299 18.24 -19.26 -28.38
CA GLU A 299 18.13 -20.37 -27.42
C GLU A 299 18.79 -21.65 -27.96
N ARG A 300 18.61 -21.96 -29.25
CA ARG A 300 19.30 -23.07 -29.93
C ARG A 300 20.82 -22.90 -29.89
N ARG A 301 21.32 -21.68 -30.14
CA ARG A 301 22.75 -21.36 -30.07
C ARG A 301 23.30 -21.51 -28.65
N LEU A 302 22.62 -20.94 -27.66
CA LEU A 302 22.99 -21.02 -26.25
C LEU A 302 22.88 -22.43 -25.68
N SER A 303 21.98 -23.27 -26.21
CA SER A 303 21.87 -24.68 -25.81
C SER A 303 22.92 -25.58 -26.46
N SER A 304 23.53 -25.12 -27.56
CA SER A 304 24.59 -25.84 -28.29
C SER A 304 26.00 -25.54 -27.78
N ASP A 305 26.22 -24.36 -27.20
CA ASP A 305 27.38 -24.08 -26.36
C ASP A 305 27.13 -24.71 -24.98
N GLY A 306 28.05 -25.54 -24.50
CA GLY A 306 27.88 -26.34 -23.28
C GLY A 306 27.75 -25.56 -21.96
N ASP A 307 27.55 -24.24 -21.98
CA ASP A 307 27.41 -23.38 -20.81
C ASP A 307 25.96 -23.33 -20.33
N LYS A 308 25.49 -24.46 -19.82
CA LYS A 308 24.37 -24.41 -18.86
C LYS A 308 24.92 -23.90 -17.54
N LEU A 309 24.90 -22.58 -17.36
CA LEU A 309 25.08 -21.96 -16.04
C LEU A 309 24.17 -22.69 -15.05
N SER A 310 24.77 -23.30 -14.04
CA SER A 310 24.07 -23.88 -12.92
C SER A 310 23.19 -22.80 -12.26
N VAL A 311 22.16 -23.22 -11.53
CA VAL A 311 21.30 -22.28 -10.77
C VAL A 311 22.14 -21.38 -9.83
N ALA A 312 23.30 -21.85 -9.37
CA ALA A 312 24.24 -21.06 -8.58
C ALA A 312 24.93 -19.97 -9.41
N GLU A 313 25.45 -20.31 -10.59
CA GLU A 313 26.09 -19.34 -11.49
C GLU A 313 25.08 -18.34 -12.08
N TRP A 314 23.82 -18.76 -12.26
CA TRP A 314 22.72 -17.86 -12.60
C TRP A 314 22.42 -16.85 -11.49
N LYS A 315 22.42 -17.28 -10.22
CA LYS A 315 22.27 -16.37 -9.07
C LYS A 315 23.43 -15.40 -8.97
N GLU A 316 24.65 -15.86 -9.22
CA GLU A 316 25.86 -15.04 -9.20
C GLU A 316 25.89 -14.03 -10.36
N ALA A 317 25.47 -14.44 -11.55
CA ALA A 317 25.32 -13.56 -12.71
C ALA A 317 24.21 -12.52 -12.51
N CYS A 318 23.05 -12.89 -11.93
CA CYS A 318 22.01 -11.93 -11.56
C CYS A 318 22.52 -10.91 -10.54
N ALA A 319 23.27 -11.34 -9.52
CA ALA A 319 23.88 -10.44 -8.55
C ALA A 319 24.90 -9.47 -9.19
N GLU A 320 25.69 -9.94 -10.17
CA GLU A 320 26.58 -9.07 -10.96
C GLU A 320 25.83 -8.07 -11.85
N VAL A 321 24.70 -8.49 -12.46
CA VAL A 321 23.89 -7.64 -13.34
C VAL A 321 23.15 -6.58 -12.53
N GLU A 322 22.62 -6.89 -11.35
CA GLU A 322 22.08 -5.90 -10.40
C GLU A 322 23.14 -4.82 -10.06
N LEU A 323 24.37 -5.22 -9.77
CA LEU A 323 25.48 -4.29 -9.48
C LEU A 323 25.86 -3.40 -10.69
N LYS A 324 25.77 -3.91 -11.92
CA LYS A 324 26.09 -3.16 -13.15
C LYS A 324 24.95 -2.20 -13.56
N LEU A 325 23.68 -2.57 -13.35
CA LEU A 325 22.55 -1.68 -13.63
C LEU A 325 22.55 -0.49 -12.66
N ILE A 326 22.78 -0.74 -11.36
CA ILE A 326 22.87 0.31 -10.33
C ILE A 326 24.02 1.28 -10.63
N ARG A 327 25.19 0.77 -11.07
CA ARG A 327 26.34 1.62 -11.45
C ARG A 327 26.13 2.43 -12.73
N SER A 328 25.30 1.96 -13.66
CA SER A 328 25.09 2.64 -14.95
C SER A 328 23.96 3.66 -14.94
N GLN A 329 23.04 3.59 -13.95
CA GLN A 329 21.94 4.54 -13.80
C GLN A 329 22.24 5.72 -12.85
N ILE A 330 23.36 5.70 -12.11
CA ILE A 330 23.84 6.86 -11.36
C ILE A 330 24.88 7.59 -12.21
N PRO A 331 24.60 8.79 -12.76
CA PRO A 331 25.63 9.58 -13.42
C PRO A 331 26.67 9.97 -12.37
N LEU A 332 27.86 9.38 -12.42
CA LEU A 332 29.06 9.83 -11.72
C LEU A 332 29.57 11.14 -12.35
N THR A 333 28.74 12.17 -12.35
CA THR A 333 29.16 13.53 -12.66
C THR A 333 28.93 14.40 -11.43
N HIS A 334 30.05 14.72 -10.80
CA HIS A 334 30.27 15.61 -9.64
C HIS A 334 30.31 14.92 -8.26
N ILE A 335 31.41 14.19 -8.02
CA ILE A 335 32.13 14.24 -6.73
C ILE A 335 33.03 15.47 -6.75
#